data_AF-A0A225DIH4-F1
#
_entry.id   AF-A0A225DIH4-F1
#
_cell.length_a   1.000
_cell.length_b   1.000
_cell.length_c   1.000
_cell.angle_alpha   90.00
_cell.angle_beta   90.00
_cell.angle_gamma   90.00
#
_symmetry.space_group_name_H-M   'P 1'
#
loop_
_entity.id
_entity.type
_entity.pdbx_description
1 polymer ?
#
loop_
_entity_poly.entity_id
_entity_poly.type
_entity_poly.pdbx_seq_one_letter_code
_entity_poly.pdbx_strand_id
1 'polypeptide(L)'
;MLIADADGVYDPADPADRLLLGLRGMMSEAELHVLTARMYQGRMNTARRGEWFSCVPIGYVRSPDGGIALDPDEQVRSVIARVFATFTERGSGTKTHARLVANNIQLGYRVYNGPGKERRVWQRPRRSTLYDILHHPIDAGAYAYGRCPSDPTRRLAGGSGASRRVVPPAEWVCGLKDKVPADIPWDQYERNRATLAANNRGAGHGPRLAGVRRCSTGSSGAAGVAGRWPPGTPGRRLTRGMPVTPSTRNTAGLGARAWSPRTRTGRSRLWSSGRSNRRLGR
;
A
#
# COMPACT_ATOMS: atom_id res chain seq x y z
N MET A 1 30.25 29.65 -3.38
CA MET A 1 29.94 28.20 -3.56
C MET A 1 29.08 28.14 -4.80
N LEU A 2 29.63 27.74 -5.94
CA LEU A 2 28.91 27.79 -7.21
C LEU A 2 27.94 26.61 -7.34
N ILE A 3 26.78 26.85 -7.95
CA ILE A 3 25.78 25.83 -8.27
C ILE A 3 25.73 25.70 -9.79
N ALA A 4 25.97 24.50 -10.31
CA ALA A 4 25.89 24.21 -11.74
C ALA A 4 24.62 23.41 -12.07
N ASP A 5 23.97 23.79 -13.15
CA ASP A 5 22.81 23.11 -13.76
C ASP A 5 23.13 22.87 -15.26
N ALA A 6 22.28 22.16 -15.98
CA ALA A 6 22.48 21.83 -17.39
C ALA A 6 22.66 23.08 -18.30
N ASP A 7 22.11 24.23 -17.89
CA ASP A 7 22.16 25.49 -18.66
C ASP A 7 23.28 26.45 -18.24
N GLY A 8 24.02 26.18 -17.16
CA GLY A 8 25.07 27.10 -16.70
C GLY A 8 25.49 26.98 -15.24
N VAL A 9 26.40 27.88 -14.84
CA VAL A 9 26.95 27.98 -13.48
C VAL A 9 26.48 29.30 -12.85
N TYR A 10 25.95 29.22 -11.64
CA TYR A 10 25.37 30.33 -10.89
C TYR A 10 26.10 30.57 -9.57
N ASP A 11 26.30 31.82 -9.18
CA ASP A 11 26.78 32.19 -7.83
C ASP A 11 25.62 32.60 -6.92
N PRO A 12 25.23 31.80 -5.91
CA PRO A 12 24.18 32.17 -4.96
C PRO A 12 24.52 33.39 -4.08
N ALA A 13 25.75 33.92 -4.14
CA ALA A 13 26.13 35.19 -3.52
C ALA A 13 25.66 36.41 -4.35
N ASP A 14 25.47 36.28 -5.66
CA ASP A 14 24.92 37.33 -6.51
C ASP A 14 23.38 37.40 -6.33
N PRO A 15 22.81 38.58 -5.98
CA PRO A 15 21.37 38.77 -5.93
C PRO A 15 20.61 38.38 -7.21
N ALA A 16 21.20 38.57 -8.39
CA ALA A 16 20.58 38.26 -9.68
C ALA A 16 20.47 36.74 -9.90
N ASP A 17 21.59 36.01 -9.79
CA ASP A 17 21.62 34.55 -9.90
C ASP A 17 20.72 33.88 -8.86
N ARG A 18 20.70 34.41 -7.63
CA ARG A 18 19.80 33.90 -6.58
C ARG A 18 18.32 34.06 -6.93
N LEU A 19 17.93 35.14 -7.61
CA LEU A 19 16.55 35.32 -8.10
C LEU A 19 16.23 34.36 -9.25
N LEU A 20 17.18 34.16 -10.19
CA LEU A 20 17.03 33.22 -11.31
C LEU A 20 16.90 31.77 -10.81
N LEU A 21 17.73 31.35 -9.86
CA LEU A 21 17.64 30.04 -9.19
C LEU A 21 16.30 29.87 -8.46
N GLY A 22 15.80 30.91 -7.80
CA GLY A 22 14.49 30.90 -7.14
C GLY A 22 13.34 30.69 -8.13
N LEU A 23 13.37 31.38 -9.28
CA LEU A 23 12.38 31.23 -10.34
C LEU A 23 12.43 29.83 -10.98
N ARG A 24 13.64 29.33 -11.31
CA ARG A 24 13.86 27.97 -11.82
C ARG A 24 13.32 26.92 -10.84
N GLY A 25 13.60 27.06 -9.54
CA GLY A 25 13.09 26.15 -8.51
C GLY A 25 11.56 26.05 -8.50
N MET A 26 10.86 27.19 -8.58
CA MET A 26 9.39 27.22 -8.67
C MET A 26 8.86 26.60 -9.96
N MET A 27 9.53 26.84 -11.10
CA MET A 27 9.16 26.23 -12.39
C MET A 27 9.33 24.70 -12.34
N SER A 28 10.47 24.19 -11.87
CA SER A 28 10.72 22.76 -11.73
C SER A 28 9.73 22.07 -10.77
N GLU A 29 9.31 22.73 -9.68
CA GLU A 29 8.26 22.20 -8.79
C GLU A 29 6.90 22.14 -9.50
N ALA A 30 6.52 23.17 -10.26
CA ALA A 30 5.29 23.20 -11.04
C ALA A 30 5.26 22.13 -12.15
N GLU A 31 6.38 21.95 -12.88
CA GLU A 31 6.52 20.88 -13.87
C GLU A 31 6.43 19.49 -13.25
N LEU A 32 7.13 19.25 -12.14
CA LEU A 32 7.07 18.00 -11.40
C LEU A 32 5.63 17.72 -10.91
N HIS A 33 4.88 18.75 -10.50
CA HIS A 33 3.47 18.61 -10.15
C HIS A 33 2.62 18.14 -11.34
N VAL A 34 2.78 18.76 -12.51
CA VAL A 34 2.06 18.38 -13.75
C VAL A 34 2.43 16.97 -14.20
N LEU A 35 3.72 16.61 -14.19
CA LEU A 35 4.20 15.27 -14.52
C LEU A 35 3.65 14.21 -13.56
N THR A 36 3.70 14.49 -12.25
CA THR A 36 3.16 13.59 -11.22
C THR A 36 1.65 13.37 -11.38
N ALA A 37 0.90 14.45 -11.66
CA ALA A 37 -0.54 14.37 -11.93
C ALA A 37 -0.84 13.51 -13.18
N ARG A 38 -0.12 13.74 -14.29
CA ARG A 38 -0.27 12.94 -15.53
C ARG A 38 0.07 11.46 -15.31
N MET A 39 1.19 11.16 -14.63
CA MET A 39 1.57 9.78 -14.29
C MET A 39 0.54 9.10 -13.38
N TYR A 40 -0.03 9.83 -12.41
CA TYR A 40 -1.09 9.32 -11.56
C TYR A 40 -2.35 8.96 -12.36
N GLN A 41 -2.82 9.85 -13.25
CA GLN A 41 -3.98 9.58 -14.10
C GLN A 41 -3.73 8.43 -15.09
N GLY A 42 -2.53 8.36 -15.69
CA GLY A 42 -2.14 7.25 -16.55
C GLY A 42 -2.16 5.90 -15.82
N ARG A 43 -1.55 5.84 -14.63
CA ARG A 43 -1.61 4.67 -13.75
C ARG A 43 -3.05 4.29 -13.40
N MET A 44 -3.88 5.29 -13.10
CA MET A 44 -5.29 5.09 -12.73
C MET A 44 -6.11 4.50 -13.89
N ASN A 45 -5.87 4.97 -15.11
CA ASN A 45 -6.51 4.43 -16.31
C ASN A 45 -6.13 2.96 -16.55
N THR A 46 -4.83 2.64 -16.51
CA THR A 46 -4.34 1.25 -16.65
C THR A 46 -4.82 0.33 -15.51
N ALA A 47 -4.98 0.86 -14.29
CA ALA A 47 -5.57 0.12 -13.19
C ALA A 47 -7.06 -0.16 -13.36
N ARG A 48 -7.83 0.81 -13.89
CA ARG A 48 -9.26 0.63 -14.19
C ARG A 48 -9.53 -0.43 -15.28
N ARG A 49 -8.58 -0.66 -16.20
CA ARG A 49 -8.65 -1.76 -17.19
C ARG A 49 -8.24 -3.14 -16.64
N GLY A 50 -7.70 -3.20 -15.42
CA GLY A 50 -7.20 -4.44 -14.82
C GLY A 50 -5.81 -4.86 -15.32
N GLU A 51 -5.04 -3.93 -15.88
CA GLU A 51 -3.69 -4.19 -16.44
C GLU A 51 -2.56 -3.75 -15.49
N TRP A 52 -2.86 -2.87 -14.52
CA TRP A 52 -1.83 -2.38 -13.60
C TRP A 52 -1.56 -3.37 -12.47
N PHE A 53 -0.39 -4.00 -12.49
CA PHE A 53 0.12 -4.81 -11.38
C PHE A 53 1.42 -4.21 -10.86
N SER A 54 1.45 -3.77 -9.59
CA SER A 54 2.68 -3.24 -8.97
C SER A 54 3.65 -4.36 -8.60
N CYS A 55 3.13 -5.41 -7.94
CA CYS A 55 3.81 -6.65 -7.64
C CYS A 55 2.88 -7.81 -7.95
N VAL A 56 3.45 -9.00 -8.14
CA VAL A 56 2.70 -10.24 -8.33
C VAL A 56 2.72 -11.02 -7.00
N PRO A 57 1.61 -11.63 -6.56
CA PRO A 57 1.60 -12.44 -5.35
C PRO A 57 2.29 -13.79 -5.57
N ILE A 58 2.49 -14.55 -4.49
CA ILE A 58 3.05 -15.91 -4.57
C ILE A 58 2.00 -16.83 -5.19
N GLY A 59 2.42 -17.73 -6.08
CA GLY A 59 1.51 -18.55 -6.90
C GLY A 59 1.23 -18.00 -8.30
N TYR A 60 1.68 -16.76 -8.58
CA TYR A 60 1.41 -16.06 -9.83
C TYR A 60 2.69 -15.56 -10.50
N VAL A 61 2.63 -15.38 -11.81
CA VAL A 61 3.71 -14.81 -12.63
C VAL A 61 3.15 -13.77 -13.60
N ARG A 62 4.01 -12.85 -14.08
CA ARG A 62 3.65 -12.02 -15.24
C ARG A 62 3.74 -12.87 -16.50
N SER A 63 2.71 -12.83 -17.34
CA SER A 63 2.79 -13.39 -18.69
C SER A 63 3.67 -12.50 -19.56
N PRO A 64 4.35 -13.03 -20.59
CA PRO A 64 4.99 -12.22 -21.64
C PRO A 64 4.03 -11.20 -22.26
N ASP A 65 2.74 -11.55 -22.37
CA ASP A 65 1.64 -10.75 -22.93
C ASP A 65 1.18 -9.59 -22.01
N GLY A 66 1.91 -9.31 -20.93
CA GLY A 66 1.62 -8.23 -19.97
C GLY A 66 0.56 -8.57 -18.91
N GLY A 67 -0.12 -9.71 -19.03
CA GLY A 67 -1.10 -10.21 -18.06
C GLY A 67 -0.49 -10.84 -16.79
N ILE A 68 -1.35 -11.42 -15.95
CA ILE A 68 -0.96 -12.35 -14.89
C ILE A 68 -1.43 -13.76 -15.25
N ALA A 69 -0.56 -14.74 -15.07
CA ALA A 69 -0.84 -16.16 -15.16
C ALA A 69 -0.54 -16.86 -13.82
N LEU A 70 -1.05 -18.08 -13.64
CA LEU A 70 -0.59 -18.97 -12.57
C LEU A 70 0.89 -19.31 -12.77
N ASP A 71 1.57 -19.63 -11.68
CA ASP A 71 2.93 -20.12 -11.73
C ASP A 71 3.01 -21.45 -12.53
N PRO A 72 3.88 -21.56 -13.56
CA PRO A 72 4.07 -22.81 -14.30
C PRO A 72 4.72 -23.93 -13.47
N ASP A 73 5.28 -23.60 -12.31
CA ASP A 73 5.90 -24.55 -11.38
C ASP A 73 4.84 -25.29 -10.54
N GLU A 74 4.68 -26.58 -10.83
CA GLU A 74 3.73 -27.45 -10.12
C GLU A 74 4.03 -27.57 -8.61
N GLN A 75 5.29 -27.41 -8.20
CA GLN A 75 5.63 -27.42 -6.77
C GLN A 75 5.06 -26.17 -6.07
N VAL A 76 5.01 -25.02 -6.76
CA VAL A 76 4.38 -23.81 -6.20
C VAL A 76 2.86 -23.98 -6.17
N ARG A 77 2.23 -24.46 -7.26
CA ARG A 77 0.77 -24.68 -7.32
C ARG A 77 0.28 -25.64 -6.23
N SER A 78 0.91 -26.82 -6.13
CA SER A 78 0.59 -27.81 -5.10
C SER A 78 0.81 -27.30 -3.66
N VAL A 79 1.80 -26.44 -3.42
CA VAL A 79 2.00 -25.78 -2.12
C VAL A 79 0.89 -24.77 -1.81
N ILE A 80 0.47 -23.95 -2.78
CA ILE A 80 -0.64 -22.99 -2.60
C ILE A 80 -1.98 -23.72 -2.40
N ALA A 81 -2.27 -24.77 -3.18
CA ALA A 81 -3.43 -25.63 -2.96
C ALA A 81 -3.42 -26.24 -1.55
N ARG A 82 -2.27 -26.75 -1.09
CA ARG A 82 -2.11 -27.29 0.27
C ARG A 82 -2.27 -26.24 1.38
N VAL A 83 -1.93 -24.97 1.14
CA VAL A 83 -2.23 -23.85 2.04
C VAL A 83 -3.75 -23.68 2.21
N PHE A 84 -4.52 -23.65 1.11
CA PHE A 84 -5.97 -23.49 1.16
C PHE A 84 -6.69 -24.72 1.73
N ALA A 85 -6.24 -25.94 1.40
CA ALA A 85 -6.74 -27.16 2.02
C ALA A 85 -6.54 -27.15 3.54
N THR A 86 -5.29 -26.91 4.00
CA THR A 86 -4.97 -26.82 5.44
C THR A 86 -5.77 -25.71 6.14
N PHE A 87 -6.03 -24.58 5.47
CA PHE A 87 -6.86 -23.52 6.04
C PHE A 87 -8.34 -23.95 6.15
N THR A 88 -8.86 -24.64 5.15
CA THR A 88 -10.24 -25.17 5.13
C THR A 88 -10.43 -26.20 6.26
N GLU A 89 -9.46 -27.10 6.47
CA GLU A 89 -9.45 -28.07 7.59
C GLU A 89 -9.39 -27.39 8.98
N ARG A 90 -8.54 -26.36 9.13
CA ARG A 90 -8.18 -25.83 10.46
C ARG A 90 -8.96 -24.59 10.88
N GLY A 91 -9.64 -23.94 9.93
CA GLY A 91 -10.43 -22.74 10.14
C GLY A 91 -9.69 -21.55 10.75
N SER A 92 -8.35 -21.52 10.72
CA SER A 92 -7.55 -20.49 11.40
C SER A 92 -6.16 -20.34 10.81
N GLY A 93 -5.79 -19.09 10.43
CA GLY A 93 -4.49 -18.78 9.81
C GLY A 93 -3.30 -19.11 10.70
N THR A 94 -3.42 -18.96 12.04
CA THR A 94 -2.35 -19.33 12.98
C THR A 94 -2.19 -20.85 13.06
N LYS A 95 -3.28 -21.63 13.10
CA LYS A 95 -3.21 -23.11 13.08
C LYS A 95 -2.65 -23.62 11.75
N THR A 96 -3.04 -22.99 10.64
CA THR A 96 -2.52 -23.26 9.30
C THR A 96 -1.02 -23.02 9.24
N HIS A 97 -0.55 -21.87 9.73
CA HIS A 97 0.89 -21.56 9.81
C HIS A 97 1.67 -22.59 10.62
N ALA A 98 1.16 -22.97 11.80
CA ALA A 98 1.79 -23.97 12.65
C ALA A 98 1.88 -25.34 11.95
N ARG A 99 0.82 -25.78 11.26
CA ARG A 99 0.80 -27.05 10.50
C ARG A 99 1.78 -27.05 9.31
N LEU A 100 1.85 -25.94 8.56
CA LEU A 100 2.82 -25.79 7.47
C LEU A 100 4.26 -25.88 7.97
N VAL A 101 4.56 -25.22 9.10
CA VAL A 101 5.87 -25.27 9.76
C VAL A 101 6.19 -26.67 10.28
N ALA A 102 5.26 -27.32 10.97
CA ALA A 102 5.48 -28.67 11.53
C ALA A 102 5.74 -29.72 10.44
N ASN A 103 5.13 -29.55 9.27
CA ASN A 103 5.33 -30.42 8.10
C ASN A 103 6.51 -29.97 7.20
N ASN A 104 7.37 -29.03 7.66
CA ASN A 104 8.50 -28.45 6.91
C ASN A 104 8.14 -27.91 5.51
N ILE A 105 6.91 -27.44 5.32
CA ILE A 105 6.44 -26.91 4.03
C ILE A 105 7.02 -25.52 3.81
N GLN A 106 7.78 -25.36 2.73
CA GLN A 106 8.35 -24.08 2.29
C GLN A 106 7.46 -23.42 1.23
N LEU A 107 7.50 -22.09 1.14
CA LEU A 107 6.89 -21.33 0.04
C LEU A 107 7.97 -20.94 -0.97
N GLY A 108 7.66 -21.02 -2.26
CA GLY A 108 8.53 -20.54 -3.34
C GLY A 108 8.40 -19.02 -3.50
N TYR A 109 9.33 -18.26 -2.93
CA TYR A 109 9.37 -16.81 -3.10
C TYR A 109 10.11 -16.47 -4.39
N ARG A 110 9.50 -15.67 -5.27
CA ARG A 110 10.18 -15.13 -6.46
C ARG A 110 10.82 -13.78 -6.16
N VAL A 111 12.08 -13.61 -6.55
CA VAL A 111 12.81 -12.35 -6.37
C VAL A 111 12.35 -11.33 -7.41
N TYR A 112 11.75 -10.22 -6.97
CA TYR A 112 11.20 -9.20 -7.89
C TYR A 112 12.21 -8.13 -8.33
N ASN A 113 13.23 -7.86 -7.51
CA ASN A 113 14.20 -6.77 -7.72
C ASN A 113 15.65 -7.28 -7.54
N GLY A 114 16.61 -6.68 -8.23
CA GLY A 114 18.04 -6.93 -8.06
C GLY A 114 18.63 -8.02 -8.96
N PRO A 115 19.92 -8.36 -8.80
CA PRO A 115 20.71 -9.22 -9.70
C PRO A 115 20.36 -10.72 -9.67
N GLY A 116 19.19 -11.07 -9.12
CA GLY A 116 18.60 -12.41 -9.16
C GLY A 116 17.12 -12.35 -9.50
N LYS A 117 16.67 -11.30 -10.22
CA LYS A 117 15.29 -11.13 -10.67
C LYS A 117 14.78 -12.45 -11.26
N GLU A 118 13.57 -12.82 -10.89
CA GLU A 118 12.87 -14.03 -11.32
C GLU A 118 13.36 -15.36 -10.71
N ARG A 119 14.50 -15.38 -10.01
CA ARG A 119 14.98 -16.56 -9.26
C ARG A 119 13.97 -16.94 -8.16
N ARG A 120 13.73 -18.25 -8.04
CA ARG A 120 12.94 -18.87 -6.97
C ARG A 120 13.82 -19.12 -5.75
N VAL A 121 13.30 -18.80 -4.57
CA VAL A 121 13.95 -19.07 -3.28
C VAL A 121 12.92 -19.70 -2.35
N TRP A 122 13.12 -20.97 -2.03
CA TRP A 122 12.28 -21.68 -1.07
C TRP A 122 12.61 -21.23 0.35
N GLN A 123 11.61 -20.71 1.07
CA GLN A 123 11.77 -20.27 2.46
C GLN A 123 10.60 -20.74 3.33
N ARG A 124 10.85 -20.87 4.64
CA ARG A 124 9.81 -21.13 5.64
C ARG A 124 8.71 -20.06 5.55
N PRO A 125 7.41 -20.43 5.53
CA PRO A 125 6.31 -19.47 5.46
C PRO A 125 6.38 -18.46 6.61
N ARG A 126 6.38 -17.17 6.27
CA ARG A 126 6.17 -16.10 7.25
C ARG A 126 4.68 -15.96 7.52
N ARG A 127 4.30 -15.74 8.79
CA ARG A 127 2.89 -15.60 9.17
C ARG A 127 2.19 -14.45 8.41
N SER A 128 2.88 -13.33 8.17
CA SER A 128 2.35 -12.23 7.36
C SER A 128 2.00 -12.69 5.95
N THR A 129 2.95 -13.33 5.24
CA THR A 129 2.78 -13.85 3.88
C THR A 129 1.57 -14.79 3.78
N LEU A 130 1.36 -15.65 4.78
CA LEU A 130 0.20 -16.54 4.81
C LEU A 130 -1.12 -15.76 4.91
N TYR A 131 -1.19 -14.71 5.72
CA TYR A 131 -2.36 -13.83 5.76
C TYR A 131 -2.52 -13.01 4.48
N ASP A 132 -1.42 -12.61 3.84
CA ASP A 132 -1.44 -11.87 2.58
C ASP A 132 -2.03 -12.73 1.44
N ILE A 133 -1.67 -14.03 1.37
CA ILE A 133 -2.28 -15.04 0.49
C ILE A 133 -3.76 -15.23 0.85
N LEU A 134 -4.08 -15.68 2.08
CA LEU A 134 -5.46 -16.01 2.48
C LEU A 134 -6.47 -14.84 2.38
N HIS A 135 -6.02 -13.59 2.26
CA HIS A 135 -6.85 -12.42 2.01
C HIS A 135 -6.86 -11.92 0.55
N HIS A 136 -6.01 -12.44 -0.33
CA HIS A 136 -5.86 -11.92 -1.69
C HIS A 136 -7.06 -12.29 -2.58
N PRO A 137 -7.76 -11.32 -3.20
CA PRO A 137 -8.89 -11.62 -4.10
C PRO A 137 -8.45 -12.19 -5.45
N ILE A 138 -7.13 -12.17 -5.74
CA ILE A 138 -6.56 -12.71 -6.98
C ILE A 138 -6.71 -14.22 -7.05
N ASP A 139 -6.60 -14.90 -5.90
CA ASP A 139 -6.69 -16.36 -5.79
C ASP A 139 -8.10 -16.83 -6.16
N ALA A 140 -9.08 -15.92 -6.12
CA ALA A 140 -10.47 -16.08 -6.55
C ALA A 140 -10.76 -15.46 -7.93
N GLY A 141 -9.73 -15.21 -8.75
CA GLY A 141 -9.85 -14.66 -10.10
C GLY A 141 -10.07 -13.15 -10.20
N ALA A 142 -10.11 -12.42 -9.07
CA ALA A 142 -10.42 -10.99 -9.07
C ALA A 142 -9.20 -10.07 -9.00
N TYR A 143 -9.12 -9.18 -9.98
CA TYR A 143 -8.27 -8.01 -9.95
C TYR A 143 -8.77 -7.00 -8.93
N ALA A 144 -7.87 -6.47 -8.09
CA ALA A 144 -8.22 -5.50 -7.06
C ALA A 144 -7.14 -4.41 -6.88
N TYR A 145 -7.48 -3.18 -7.25
CA TYR A 145 -6.63 -1.99 -7.10
C TYR A 145 -7.17 -1.03 -6.03
N GLY A 146 -6.26 -0.31 -5.37
CA GLY A 146 -6.62 0.64 -4.32
C GLY A 146 -6.96 0.00 -2.96
N ARG A 147 -6.68 -1.30 -2.75
CA ARG A 147 -6.95 -2.02 -1.47
C ARG A 147 -6.32 -1.38 -0.23
N CYS A 148 -5.23 -0.62 -0.38
CA CYS A 148 -4.57 0.15 0.67
C CYS A 148 -4.33 1.58 0.16
N PRO A 149 -5.29 2.51 0.25
CA PRO A 149 -5.06 3.90 -0.09
C PRO A 149 -4.00 4.50 0.85
N SER A 150 -3.15 5.35 0.29
CA SER A 150 -2.19 6.13 1.07
C SER A 150 -2.86 7.43 1.48
N ASP A 151 -3.18 7.57 2.77
CA ASP A 151 -3.77 8.78 3.33
C ASP A 151 -2.64 9.76 3.74
N PRO A 152 -2.42 10.86 3.00
CA PRO A 152 -1.35 11.82 3.32
C PRO A 152 -1.62 12.61 4.60
N THR A 153 -2.90 12.76 4.99
CA THR A 153 -3.30 13.50 6.21
C THR A 153 -2.96 12.71 7.49
N ARG A 154 -2.87 11.38 7.38
CA ARG A 154 -2.43 10.47 8.44
C ARG A 154 -0.94 10.11 8.38
N ARG A 155 -0.09 11.00 7.86
CA ARG A 155 1.33 10.98 8.21
C ARG A 155 1.44 11.40 9.68
N LEU A 156 1.86 10.48 10.56
CA LEU A 156 2.11 10.85 11.96
C LEU A 156 3.18 11.94 11.99
N ALA A 157 2.98 12.97 12.83
CA ALA A 157 4.01 13.98 13.07
C ALA A 157 5.28 13.27 13.60
N GLY A 158 6.37 13.33 12.84
CA GLY A 158 7.63 12.64 13.13
C GLY A 158 7.75 11.20 12.60
N GLY A 159 6.75 10.65 11.91
CA GLY A 159 6.79 9.30 11.34
C GLY A 159 6.90 9.30 9.80
N SER A 160 7.90 8.61 9.25
CA SER A 160 8.18 8.54 7.79
C SER A 160 7.18 7.75 6.94
N GLY A 161 6.00 7.42 7.47
CA GLY A 161 5.00 6.59 6.81
C GLY A 161 3.57 7.11 6.98
N ALA A 162 2.89 7.34 5.87
CA ALA A 162 1.43 7.46 5.84
C ALA A 162 0.80 6.16 6.34
N SER A 163 -0.20 6.25 7.24
CA SER A 163 -0.89 5.06 7.73
C SER A 163 -1.65 4.36 6.61
N ARG A 164 -1.21 3.16 6.20
CA ARG A 164 -1.93 2.33 5.22
C ARG A 164 -2.96 1.47 5.94
N ARG A 165 -4.22 1.51 5.53
CA ARG A 165 -5.30 0.62 6.01
C ARG A 165 -5.85 -0.17 4.84
N VAL A 166 -6.12 -1.45 5.04
CA VAL A 166 -6.89 -2.25 4.08
C VAL A 166 -8.34 -1.78 4.14
N VAL A 167 -8.83 -1.28 3.01
CA VAL A 167 -10.23 -0.81 2.86
C VAL A 167 -11.15 -1.94 2.39
N PRO A 168 -12.46 -1.88 2.71
CA PRO A 168 -13.45 -2.86 2.24
C PRO A 168 -13.63 -2.81 0.71
N PRO A 169 -14.19 -3.87 0.08
CA PRO A 169 -14.30 -3.95 -1.38
C PRO A 169 -15.05 -2.79 -2.05
N ALA A 170 -16.03 -2.21 -1.37
CA ALA A 170 -16.79 -1.06 -1.88
C ALA A 170 -15.96 0.25 -1.98
N GLU A 171 -14.85 0.34 -1.24
CA GLU A 171 -13.90 1.46 -1.27
C GLU A 171 -12.70 1.18 -2.21
N TRP A 172 -12.70 0.05 -2.95
CA TRP A 172 -11.63 -0.26 -3.90
C TRP A 172 -11.77 0.60 -5.15
N VAL A 173 -10.64 1.09 -5.64
CA VAL A 173 -10.59 2.00 -6.80
C VAL A 173 -10.86 1.27 -8.11
N CYS A 174 -10.55 -0.02 -8.16
CA CYS A 174 -10.98 -0.93 -9.21
C CYS A 174 -11.13 -2.34 -8.64
N GLY A 175 -12.20 -3.01 -9.01
CA GLY A 175 -12.48 -4.40 -8.67
C GLY A 175 -13.11 -5.09 -9.87
N LEU A 176 -12.40 -6.04 -10.48
CA LEU A 176 -12.88 -6.80 -11.64
C LEU A 176 -12.79 -8.28 -11.30
N LYS A 177 -13.92 -8.98 -11.31
CA LYS A 177 -13.94 -10.45 -11.21
C LYS A 177 -13.47 -11.07 -12.53
N ASP A 178 -13.03 -12.32 -12.45
CA ASP A 178 -12.74 -13.20 -13.59
C ASP A 178 -11.74 -12.59 -14.62
N LYS A 179 -10.83 -11.74 -14.12
CA LYS A 179 -9.83 -11.00 -14.92
C LYS A 179 -8.47 -11.71 -14.97
N VAL A 180 -8.25 -12.64 -14.04
CA VAL A 180 -7.02 -13.45 -13.90
C VAL A 180 -7.42 -14.90 -13.58
N PRO A 181 -6.55 -15.89 -13.85
CA PRO A 181 -6.74 -17.25 -13.36
C PRO A 181 -6.96 -17.29 -11.84
N ALA A 182 -7.72 -18.27 -11.37
CA ALA A 182 -8.05 -18.47 -9.95
C ALA A 182 -7.51 -19.82 -9.45
N ASP A 183 -6.94 -19.84 -8.24
CA ASP A 183 -6.60 -21.08 -7.53
C ASP A 183 -7.81 -21.67 -6.77
N ILE A 184 -8.75 -20.82 -6.36
CA ILE A 184 -9.94 -21.19 -5.57
C ILE A 184 -11.23 -20.58 -6.15
N PRO A 185 -12.38 -21.25 -6.02
CA PRO A 185 -13.66 -20.67 -6.44
C PRO A 185 -14.06 -19.49 -5.53
N TRP A 186 -14.81 -18.54 -6.08
CA TRP A 186 -15.25 -17.32 -5.38
C TRP A 186 -15.93 -17.60 -4.03
N ASP A 187 -16.78 -18.63 -3.98
CA ASP A 187 -17.52 -19.00 -2.76
C ASP A 187 -16.61 -19.57 -1.67
N GLN A 188 -15.45 -20.15 -2.02
CA GLN A 188 -14.44 -20.55 -1.04
C GLN A 188 -13.67 -19.34 -0.52
N TYR A 189 -13.38 -18.34 -1.37
CA TYR A 189 -12.80 -17.07 -0.94
C TYR A 189 -13.70 -16.30 0.03
N GLU A 190 -15.01 -16.22 -0.25
CA GLU A 190 -15.95 -15.55 0.67
C GLU A 190 -16.06 -16.28 2.02
N ARG A 191 -16.16 -17.63 2.01
CA ARG A 191 -16.08 -18.44 3.25
C ARG A 191 -14.78 -18.22 4.01
N ASN A 192 -13.64 -18.21 3.32
CA ASN A 192 -12.34 -17.97 3.94
C ASN A 192 -12.27 -16.59 4.60
N ARG A 193 -12.79 -15.53 3.95
CA ARG A 193 -12.89 -14.19 4.53
C ARG A 193 -13.80 -14.14 5.75
N ALA A 194 -14.94 -14.83 5.74
CA ALA A 194 -15.84 -14.89 6.89
C ALA A 194 -15.16 -15.55 8.10
N THR A 195 -14.49 -16.69 7.89
CA THR A 195 -13.71 -17.39 8.90
C THR A 195 -12.57 -16.52 9.45
N LEU A 196 -11.82 -15.81 8.60
CA LEU A 196 -10.78 -14.88 9.03
C LEU A 196 -11.35 -13.69 9.82
N ALA A 197 -12.53 -13.19 9.47
CA ALA A 197 -13.21 -12.13 10.22
C ALA A 197 -13.67 -12.61 11.61
N ALA A 198 -14.22 -13.83 11.71
CA ALA A 198 -14.60 -14.45 12.98
C ALA A 198 -13.38 -14.68 13.90
N ASN A 199 -12.28 -15.21 13.36
CA ASN A 199 -11.02 -15.41 14.10
C ASN A 199 -10.47 -14.11 14.72
N ASN A 200 -10.65 -12.96 14.07
CA ASN A 200 -10.23 -11.67 14.60
C ASN A 200 -11.09 -11.17 15.78
N ARG A 201 -12.25 -11.78 16.04
CA ARG A 201 -13.16 -11.45 17.15
C ARG A 201 -13.01 -12.41 18.36
N GLY A 202 -12.45 -13.59 18.14
CA GLY A 202 -12.57 -14.75 19.06
C GLY A 202 -11.42 -15.01 20.03
N ALA A 203 -10.59 -14.02 20.37
CA ALA A 203 -9.55 -14.17 21.39
C ALA A 203 -9.70 -13.06 22.44
N GLY A 204 -9.86 -13.47 23.71
CA GLY A 204 -10.20 -12.60 24.85
C GLY A 204 -9.20 -11.48 25.11
N HIS A 205 -9.34 -10.40 24.35
CA HIS A 205 -8.68 -9.13 24.52
C HIS A 205 -9.76 -8.08 24.23
N GLY A 206 -9.94 -7.12 25.15
CA GLY A 206 -10.81 -5.97 24.93
C GLY A 206 -10.43 -5.20 23.66
N PRO A 207 -11.26 -4.25 23.19
CA PRO A 207 -11.19 -3.66 21.86
C PRO A 207 -9.80 -3.07 21.57
N ARG A 208 -8.93 -3.92 21.00
CA ARG A 208 -7.65 -3.48 20.47
C ARG A 208 -8.00 -2.53 19.35
N LEU A 209 -7.65 -1.26 19.56
CA LEU A 209 -7.67 -0.22 18.54
C LEU A 209 -7.27 -0.86 17.22
N ALA A 210 -8.10 -0.67 16.20
CA ALA A 210 -7.87 -1.18 14.87
C ALA A 210 -6.66 -0.44 14.26
N GLY A 211 -5.45 -0.79 14.72
CA GLY A 211 -4.21 -0.16 14.30
C GLY A 211 -3.98 -0.48 12.84
N VAL A 212 -3.88 0.55 11.99
CA VAL A 212 -3.26 0.61 10.64
C VAL A 212 -2.90 -0.74 10.02
N ARG A 213 -3.61 -1.25 8.97
CA ARG A 213 -3.35 -2.49 8.16
C ARG A 213 -2.44 -2.21 6.95
N ARG A 214 -1.11 -2.15 7.10
CA ARG A 214 -0.22 -2.04 5.93
C ARG A 214 -0.25 -3.38 5.20
N CYS A 215 -0.86 -3.40 4.02
CA CYS A 215 -0.69 -4.46 3.02
C CYS A 215 0.80 -4.80 2.90
N SER A 216 1.20 -6.07 2.69
CA SER A 216 2.50 -6.32 2.05
C SER A 216 2.48 -5.63 0.67
N THR A 217 3.27 -4.62 0.32
CA THR A 217 4.47 -3.96 0.90
C THR A 217 4.38 -3.41 2.35
N GLY A 218 4.86 -4.21 3.32
CA GLY A 218 5.26 -3.73 4.65
C GLY A 218 4.22 -3.58 5.78
N SER A 219 3.49 -4.64 6.15
CA SER A 219 3.09 -5.06 7.55
C SER A 219 1.85 -4.51 8.34
N SER A 220 1.07 -5.46 8.92
CA SER A 220 0.20 -5.41 10.14
C SER A 220 -1.05 -4.51 10.13
N GLY A 221 -2.24 -4.96 10.66
CA GLY A 221 -3.34 -4.08 11.24
C GLY A 221 -4.91 -4.27 11.11
N ALA A 222 -5.65 -3.14 10.87
CA ALA A 222 -7.07 -2.70 11.09
C ALA A 222 -8.29 -3.20 10.24
N ALA A 223 -9.50 -3.21 10.82
CA ALA A 223 -10.80 -3.59 10.23
C ALA A 223 -11.57 -2.42 9.56
N GLY A 224 -12.66 -2.59 8.79
CA GLY A 224 -13.34 -3.80 8.32
C GLY A 224 -14.86 -3.60 8.26
N VAL A 225 -15.42 -3.47 7.06
CA VAL A 225 -16.86 -3.55 6.79
C VAL A 225 -17.08 -4.65 5.75
N ALA A 226 -18.07 -5.51 5.94
CA ALA A 226 -18.39 -6.56 4.98
C ALA A 226 -19.20 -5.97 3.81
N GLY A 227 -18.57 -5.10 3.02
CA GLY A 227 -19.14 -4.62 1.77
C GLY A 227 -19.32 -5.81 0.82
N ARG A 228 -20.58 -6.22 0.63
CA ARG A 228 -21.00 -7.14 -0.43
C ARG A 228 -20.58 -6.50 -1.76
N TRP A 229 -19.98 -7.28 -2.66
CA TRP A 229 -19.56 -6.80 -3.96
C TRP A 229 -20.79 -6.32 -4.75
N PRO A 230 -20.82 -5.10 -5.31
CA PRO A 230 -21.90 -4.70 -6.20
C PRO A 230 -21.92 -5.64 -7.42
N PRO A 231 -23.08 -6.17 -7.84
CA PRO A 231 -23.13 -7.09 -8.97
C PRO A 231 -22.51 -6.42 -10.20
N GLY A 232 -21.55 -7.10 -10.83
CA GLY A 232 -20.82 -6.56 -11.97
C GLY A 232 -21.74 -6.48 -13.19
N THR A 233 -22.27 -5.29 -13.48
CA THR A 233 -23.00 -5.05 -14.73
C THR A 233 -22.01 -5.00 -15.90
N PRO A 234 -22.11 -5.90 -16.90
CA PRO A 234 -21.35 -5.78 -18.14
C PRO A 234 -21.83 -4.55 -18.94
N GLY A 235 -20.91 -3.97 -19.72
CA GLY A 235 -20.95 -2.58 -20.15
C GLY A 235 -22.22 -2.08 -20.84
N ARG A 236 -22.51 -0.78 -20.64
CA ARG A 236 -23.41 -0.02 -21.51
C ARG A 236 -22.80 1.31 -21.97
N ARG A 237 -22.35 1.27 -23.21
CA ARG A 237 -22.51 2.27 -24.29
C ARG A 237 -22.28 3.75 -23.96
N LEU A 238 -21.24 4.30 -24.61
CA LEU A 238 -21.00 5.73 -24.83
C LEU A 238 -22.27 6.47 -25.29
N THR A 239 -22.56 7.62 -24.69
CA THR A 239 -23.34 8.70 -25.30
C THR A 239 -22.53 10.00 -25.25
N ARG A 240 -22.64 10.79 -26.33
CA ARG A 240 -21.83 11.99 -26.60
C ARG A 240 -22.10 13.11 -25.59
N GLY A 241 -21.09 13.94 -25.36
CA GLY A 241 -21.13 15.08 -24.45
C GLY A 241 -21.93 16.29 -24.94
N MET A 242 -21.92 17.34 -24.12
CA MET A 242 -22.19 18.76 -24.40
C MET A 242 -21.48 19.59 -23.29
N PRO A 243 -21.34 20.94 -23.41
CA PRO A 243 -20.03 21.57 -23.19
C PRO A 243 -19.85 22.28 -21.85
N VAL A 244 -18.60 22.69 -21.60
CA VAL A 244 -18.20 23.57 -20.49
C VAL A 244 -18.55 25.02 -20.82
N THR A 245 -19.31 25.69 -19.96
CA THR A 245 -19.53 27.15 -20.01
C THR A 245 -18.75 27.86 -18.90
N PRO A 246 -17.96 28.91 -19.19
CA PRO A 246 -17.26 29.67 -18.17
C PRO A 246 -18.17 30.73 -17.53
N SER A 247 -18.26 30.75 -16.20
CA SER A 247 -18.89 31.84 -15.45
C SER A 247 -17.85 32.83 -14.92
N THR A 248 -17.76 34.00 -15.53
CA THR A 248 -17.05 35.18 -15.01
C THR A 248 -17.84 35.88 -13.90
N ARG A 249 -17.16 36.78 -13.16
CA ARG A 249 -17.64 37.66 -12.05
C ARG A 249 -17.78 36.98 -10.66
N ASN A 250 -17.42 37.63 -9.55
CA ASN A 250 -16.68 38.91 -9.41
C ASN A 250 -15.87 39.00 -8.10
N THR A 251 -15.04 40.05 -8.04
CA THR A 251 -14.32 40.56 -6.87
C THR A 251 -15.19 40.86 -5.64
N ALA A 252 -14.66 40.56 -4.44
CA ALA A 252 -14.63 41.44 -3.25
C ALA A 252 -14.06 40.68 -2.03
N GLY A 253 -13.39 41.39 -1.08
CA GLY A 253 -13.10 40.86 0.26
C GLY A 253 -11.63 40.87 0.69
N LEU A 254 -11.09 42.06 0.99
CA LEU A 254 -9.82 42.22 1.71
C LEU A 254 -9.91 41.59 3.11
N GLY A 255 -8.84 40.94 3.57
CA GLY A 255 -8.86 40.21 4.84
C GLY A 255 -7.49 39.80 5.36
N ALA A 256 -6.49 40.68 5.28
CA ALA A 256 -5.15 40.42 5.81
C ALA A 256 -5.22 40.13 7.32
N ARG A 257 -4.68 38.97 7.74
CA ARG A 257 -4.38 38.69 9.15
C ARG A 257 -2.89 38.37 9.27
N ALA A 258 -2.17 39.28 9.93
CA ALA A 258 -0.73 39.22 10.10
C ALA A 258 -0.31 37.99 10.91
N TRP A 259 0.85 37.44 10.56
CA TRP A 259 1.48 36.33 11.26
C TRP A 259 2.40 36.90 12.35
N SER A 260 2.00 36.81 13.62
CA SER A 260 2.81 37.30 14.75
C SER A 260 3.74 36.19 15.27
N PRO A 261 5.07 36.40 15.33
CA PRO A 261 5.98 35.42 15.89
C PRO A 261 5.90 35.41 17.43
N ARG A 262 5.54 34.27 18.03
CA ARG A 262 5.65 34.09 19.48
C ARG A 262 7.12 33.95 19.88
N THR A 263 7.57 34.83 20.77
CA THR A 263 8.90 34.80 21.36
C THR A 263 9.09 33.56 22.24
N ARG A 264 10.26 32.92 22.11
CA ARG A 264 10.66 31.75 22.90
C ARG A 264 11.42 32.21 24.14
N THR A 265 10.73 32.44 25.24
CA THR A 265 11.38 32.65 26.55
C THR A 265 11.90 31.33 27.11
N GLY A 266 13.15 31.32 27.56
CA GLY A 266 13.81 30.13 28.07
C GLY A 266 13.42 29.79 29.51
N ARG A 267 13.53 28.50 29.85
CA ARG A 267 13.77 28.07 31.23
C ARG A 267 14.79 26.94 31.23
N SER A 268 16.00 27.26 31.64
CA SER A 268 16.99 26.28 32.07
C SER A 268 16.46 25.53 33.31
N ARG A 269 16.76 24.23 33.39
CA ARG A 269 16.78 23.50 34.66
C ARG A 269 18.05 22.66 34.69
N LEU A 270 18.99 23.05 35.54
CA LEU A 270 20.00 22.14 36.04
C LEU A 270 19.30 21.09 36.90
N TRP A 271 19.84 19.86 36.90
CA TRP A 271 19.85 18.92 38.03
C TRP A 271 21.07 18.00 37.77
N SER A 272 22.22 18.26 38.39
CA SER A 272 22.60 17.81 39.75
C SER A 272 22.83 16.30 39.84
N SER A 273 24.05 15.87 39.55
CA SER A 273 24.53 14.50 39.73
C SER A 273 24.91 14.22 41.19
N GLY A 274 24.09 13.44 41.91
CA GLY A 274 24.40 12.94 43.25
C GLY A 274 24.60 11.42 43.23
N ARG A 275 25.74 10.95 43.74
CA ARG A 275 26.04 9.51 43.85
C ARG A 275 25.24 8.86 44.98
N SER A 276 24.82 7.61 44.80
CA SER A 276 24.87 6.64 45.88
C SER A 276 25.34 5.27 45.35
N ASN A 277 26.31 4.71 46.05
CA ASN A 277 27.01 3.46 45.71
C ASN A 277 26.49 2.37 46.66
N ARG A 278 26.24 1.15 46.16
CA ARG A 278 26.30 -0.06 46.99
C ARG A 278 26.63 -1.29 46.16
N ARG A 279 27.73 -1.93 46.55
CA ARG A 279 28.23 -3.23 46.08
C ARG A 279 27.46 -4.37 46.75
N LEU A 280 27.43 -5.55 46.12
CA LEU A 280 28.11 -6.80 46.56
C LEU A 280 27.47 -8.02 45.88
N GLY A 281 28.28 -8.98 45.43
CA GLY A 281 27.76 -10.13 44.67
C GLY A 281 28.70 -11.30 44.34
N ARG A 282 29.86 -11.39 45.01
CA ARG A 282 30.95 -12.38 44.81
C ARG A 282 31.74 -12.27 43.50
#